data_AF-A0A7C1WV89-F1
#
_entry.id   AF-A0A7C1WV89-F1
#
_cell.length_a   1.000
_cell.length_b   1.000
_cell.length_c   1.000
_cell.angle_alpha   90.00
_cell.angle_beta   90.00
_cell.angle_gamma   90.00
#
_symmetry.space_group_name_H-M   'P 1'
#
loop_
_entity.id
_entity.type
_entity.pdbx_description
1 polymer ?
#
loop_
_entity_poly.entity_id
_entity_poly.type
_entity_poly.pdbx_seq_one_letter_code
_entity_poly.pdbx_strand_id
1 'polypeptide(L)'
;MPKTKEQARPEKMGSKTRIQAAMTAAQAVRKAARTICDPLWGIVNGIVLNVTNAGAEGLNAKIQRLKKTACGYRNRERFRNAIYFHFGGLELYPDELLTHTKS
;
A
#
# COMPACT_ATOMS: atom_id res chain seq x y z
N MET A 1 52.29 -12.36 -12.94
CA MET A 1 51.50 -12.30 -14.17
C MET A 1 50.02 -12.13 -13.83
N PRO A 2 49.39 -10.98 -14.12
CA PRO A 2 47.96 -10.82 -13.94
C PRO A 2 47.20 -11.35 -15.17
N LYS A 3 46.19 -12.20 -14.95
CA LYS A 3 45.24 -12.65 -15.97
C LYS A 3 44.27 -11.51 -16.28
N THR A 4 44.20 -11.07 -17.54
CA THR A 4 43.22 -10.10 -18.02
C THR A 4 41.82 -10.71 -17.92
N LYS A 5 40.92 -10.03 -17.21
CA LYS A 5 39.51 -10.42 -17.11
C LYS A 5 38.86 -10.17 -18.47
N GLU A 6 38.53 -11.23 -19.17
CA GLU A 6 37.68 -11.19 -20.35
C GLU A 6 36.29 -10.67 -19.93
N GLN A 7 36.00 -9.43 -20.29
CA GLN A 7 34.71 -8.81 -20.07
C GLN A 7 33.71 -9.45 -21.03
N ALA A 8 32.73 -10.17 -20.47
CA ALA A 8 31.62 -10.74 -21.22
C ALA A 8 30.87 -9.64 -21.98
N ARG A 9 30.88 -9.73 -23.32
CA ARG A 9 30.12 -8.89 -24.24
C ARG A 9 28.62 -9.12 -24.00
N PRO A 10 27.78 -8.08 -23.85
CA PRO A 10 26.35 -8.30 -23.66
C PRO A 10 25.76 -8.97 -24.92
N GLU A 11 25.14 -10.14 -24.71
CA GLU A 11 24.42 -10.85 -25.76
C GLU A 11 23.35 -9.93 -26.38
N LYS A 12 23.30 -9.90 -27.71
CA LYS A 12 22.34 -9.09 -28.46
C LYS A 12 20.92 -9.55 -28.11
N MET A 13 20.20 -8.72 -27.37
CA MET A 13 18.80 -8.94 -27.00
C MET A 13 17.94 -9.10 -28.26
N GLY A 14 17.48 -10.32 -28.52
CA GLY A 14 16.79 -10.69 -29.76
C GLY A 14 15.54 -9.86 -30.03
N SER A 15 15.21 -9.66 -31.31
CA SER A 15 14.04 -8.91 -31.80
C SER A 15 12.71 -9.35 -31.16
N LYS A 16 12.57 -10.65 -30.86
CA LYS A 16 11.41 -11.23 -30.15
C LYS A 16 11.19 -10.62 -28.76
N THR A 17 12.26 -10.32 -28.02
CA THR A 17 12.19 -9.73 -26.68
C THR A 17 11.69 -8.29 -26.70
N ARG A 18 12.05 -7.52 -27.74
CA ARG A 18 11.62 -6.12 -27.89
C ARG A 18 10.14 -6.00 -28.26
N ILE A 19 9.66 -6.85 -29.15
CA ILE A 19 8.23 -6.91 -29.52
C ILE A 19 7.40 -7.35 -28.31
N GLN A 20 7.85 -8.36 -27.56
CA GLN A 20 7.17 -8.81 -26.35
C GLN A 20 7.08 -7.71 -25.29
N ALA A 21 8.17 -6.96 -25.04
CA ALA A 21 8.18 -5.84 -24.11
C ALA A 21 7.25 -4.69 -24.55
N ALA A 22 7.17 -4.41 -25.86
CA ALA A 22 6.23 -3.42 -26.38
C ALA A 22 4.77 -3.86 -26.22
N MET A 23 4.46 -5.15 -26.44
CA MET A 23 3.13 -5.71 -26.24
C MET A 23 2.69 -5.66 -24.78
N THR A 24 3.58 -5.99 -23.83
CA THR A 24 3.27 -5.92 -22.39
C THR A 24 3.06 -4.48 -21.92
N ALA A 25 3.86 -3.53 -22.41
CA ALA A 25 3.65 -2.11 -22.13
C ALA A 25 2.29 -1.62 -22.67
N ALA A 26 1.92 -2.00 -23.91
CA ALA A 26 0.62 -1.65 -24.48
C ALA A 26 -0.56 -2.26 -23.69
N GLN A 27 -0.40 -3.48 -23.16
CA GLN A 27 -1.40 -4.09 -22.28
C GLN A 27 -1.56 -3.32 -20.96
N ALA A 28 -0.46 -2.86 -20.36
CA ALA A 28 -0.51 -2.05 -19.13
C ALA A 28 -1.26 -0.73 -19.35
N VAL A 29 -0.99 -0.03 -20.46
CA VAL A 29 -1.70 1.21 -20.82
C VAL A 29 -3.18 0.95 -21.04
N ARG A 30 -3.53 -0.12 -21.77
CA ARG A 30 -4.94 -0.50 -21.99
C ARG A 30 -5.66 -0.82 -20.67
N LYS A 31 -4.97 -1.47 -19.72
CA LYS A 31 -5.53 -1.76 -18.39
C LYS A 31 -5.78 -0.49 -17.58
N ALA A 32 -4.84 0.46 -17.61
CA ALA A 32 -5.01 1.76 -16.96
C ALA A 32 -6.15 2.59 -17.59
N ALA A 33 -6.32 2.52 -18.92
CA ALA A 33 -7.47 3.17 -19.57
C ALA A 33 -8.80 2.59 -19.07
N ARG A 34 -8.90 1.25 -18.94
CA ARG A 34 -10.10 0.57 -18.43
C ARG A 34 -10.47 0.95 -17.01
N THR A 35 -9.50 1.22 -16.13
CA THR A 35 -9.79 1.67 -14.75
C THR A 35 -10.53 3.01 -14.68
N ILE A 36 -10.48 3.81 -15.74
CA ILE A 36 -11.20 5.09 -15.85
C ILE A 36 -12.47 4.92 -16.69
N CYS A 37 -12.37 4.24 -17.84
CA CYS A 37 -13.49 4.10 -18.76
C CYS A 37 -14.63 3.23 -18.20
N ASP A 38 -14.32 2.11 -17.55
CA ASP A 38 -15.33 1.15 -17.11
C ASP A 38 -16.28 1.77 -16.05
N PRO A 39 -15.79 2.52 -15.02
CA PRO A 39 -16.65 3.19 -14.05
C PRO A 39 -16.92 4.67 -14.35
N LEU A 40 -16.74 5.15 -15.59
CA LEU A 40 -16.78 6.59 -15.93
C LEU A 40 -18.00 7.33 -15.38
N TRP A 41 -19.19 6.72 -15.48
CA TRP A 41 -20.42 7.29 -14.94
C TRP A 41 -20.39 7.48 -13.41
N GLY A 42 -19.76 6.56 -12.69
CA GLY A 42 -19.57 6.68 -11.25
C GLY A 42 -18.64 7.85 -10.88
N ILE A 43 -17.59 8.08 -11.68
CA ILE A 43 -16.68 9.21 -11.51
C ILE A 43 -17.42 10.54 -11.72
N VAL A 44 -18.18 10.66 -12.81
CA VAL A 44 -18.98 11.85 -13.09
C VAL A 44 -20.01 12.11 -11.99
N ASN A 45 -20.72 11.06 -11.55
CA ASN A 45 -21.69 11.17 -10.46
C ASN A 45 -21.02 11.62 -9.15
N GLY A 46 -19.83 11.11 -8.83
CA GLY A 46 -19.08 11.56 -7.64
C GLY A 46 -18.76 13.05 -7.68
N ILE A 47 -18.37 13.57 -8.85
CA ILE A 47 -18.09 15.00 -9.05
C ILE A 47 -19.38 15.82 -8.91
N VAL A 48 -20.44 15.45 -9.62
CA VAL A 48 -21.73 16.18 -9.61
C VAL A 48 -22.36 16.20 -8.22
N LEU A 49 -22.30 15.08 -7.50
CA LEU A 49 -22.86 14.93 -6.15
C LEU A 49 -21.90 15.45 -5.06
N ASN A 50 -20.72 15.96 -5.42
CA ASN A 50 -19.66 16.39 -4.48
C ASN A 50 -19.29 15.33 -3.43
N VAL A 51 -19.31 14.05 -3.80
CA VAL A 51 -18.95 12.95 -2.91
C VAL A 51 -17.43 12.73 -2.98
N THR A 52 -16.80 12.68 -1.80
CA THR A 52 -15.35 12.50 -1.68
C THR A 52 -15.00 11.30 -0.81
N ASN A 53 -14.01 10.52 -1.25
CA ASN A 53 -13.43 9.41 -0.49
C ASN A 53 -12.27 9.85 0.42
N ALA A 54 -11.94 11.15 0.45
CA ALA A 54 -10.75 11.67 1.14
C ALA A 54 -10.70 11.30 2.63
N GLY A 55 -11.85 11.28 3.32
CA GLY A 55 -11.93 10.88 4.72
C GLY A 55 -11.54 9.41 4.94
N ALA A 56 -12.07 8.51 4.11
CA ALA A 56 -11.76 7.08 4.18
C ALA A 56 -10.30 6.79 3.79
N GLU A 57 -9.78 7.48 2.77
CA GLU A 57 -8.37 7.38 2.38
C GLU A 57 -7.43 7.89 3.49
N GLY A 58 -7.80 8.99 4.14
CA GLY A 58 -7.07 9.51 5.29
C GLY A 58 -7.01 8.51 6.44
N LEU A 59 -8.12 7.83 6.75
CA LEU A 59 -8.15 6.75 7.73
C LEU A 59 -7.30 5.55 7.29
N ASN A 60 -7.39 5.14 6.03
CA ASN A 60 -6.61 4.03 5.50
C ASN A 60 -5.10 4.34 5.57
N ALA A 61 -4.69 5.57 5.25
CA ALA A 61 -3.31 6.03 5.36
C ALA A 61 -2.81 6.00 6.81
N LYS A 62 -3.63 6.43 7.77
CA LYS A 62 -3.31 6.36 9.21
C LYS A 62 -3.10 4.91 9.68
N ILE A 63 -3.96 3.99 9.25
CA ILE A 63 -3.82 2.55 9.56
C ILE A 63 -2.56 1.95 8.94
N GLN A 64 -2.24 2.27 7.69
CA GLN A 64 -1.00 1.82 7.05
C GLN A 64 0.23 2.39 7.75
N ARG A 65 0.17 3.66 8.19
CA ARG A 65 1.23 4.27 8.99
C ARG A 65 1.45 3.51 10.29
N LEU A 66 0.37 3.18 11.01
CA LEU A 66 0.43 2.39 12.24
C LEU A 66 1.11 1.03 12.01
N LYS A 67 0.76 0.33 10.93
CA LYS A 67 1.41 -0.93 10.55
C LYS A 67 2.89 -0.74 10.26
N LYS A 68 3.26 0.32 9.53
CA LYS A 68 4.64 0.62 9.18
C LYS A 68 5.48 0.97 10.41
N THR A 69 4.96 1.77 11.33
CA THR A 69 5.66 2.15 12.57
C THR A 69 5.89 0.97 13.50
N ALA A 70 5.00 -0.01 13.50
CA ALA A 70 5.16 -1.26 14.27
C ALA A 70 6.10 -2.28 13.59
N CYS A 71 6.61 -1.99 12.39
CA CYS A 71 7.34 -2.96 11.55
C CYS A 71 6.51 -4.24 11.25
N GLY A 72 5.18 -4.11 11.21
CA GLY A 72 4.25 -5.21 11.05
C GLY A 72 3.79 -5.86 12.37
N TYR A 73 2.71 -6.64 12.30
CA TYR A 73 2.14 -7.34 13.44
C TYR A 73 2.17 -8.84 13.20
N ARG A 74 2.59 -9.61 14.20
CA ARG A 74 2.62 -11.08 14.17
C ARG A 74 1.22 -11.72 14.19
N ASN A 75 0.25 -11.05 14.82
CA ASN A 75 -1.13 -11.50 14.95
C ASN A 75 -2.09 -10.40 14.47
N ARG A 76 -3.12 -10.78 13.69
CA ARG A 76 -4.20 -9.90 13.23
C ARG A 76 -4.99 -9.28 14.39
N GLU A 77 -5.18 -10.02 15.47
CA GLU A 77 -5.87 -9.54 16.67
C GLU A 77 -5.09 -8.38 17.32
N ARG A 78 -3.76 -8.51 17.44
CA ARG A 78 -2.89 -7.42 17.93
C ARG A 78 -2.96 -6.18 17.04
N PHE A 79 -3.05 -6.36 15.73
CA PHE A 79 -3.22 -5.23 14.81
C PHE A 79 -4.58 -4.55 14.99
N ARG A 80 -5.66 -5.31 15.13
CA ARG A 80 -7.00 -4.78 15.38
C ARG A 80 -7.06 -4.02 16.70
N ASN A 81 -6.49 -4.57 17.77
CA ASN A 81 -6.43 -3.89 19.06
C ASN A 81 -5.63 -2.58 18.98
N ALA A 82 -4.52 -2.56 18.23
CA ALA A 82 -3.77 -1.33 18.01
C ALA A 82 -4.56 -0.28 17.20
N ILE A 83 -5.36 -0.69 16.21
CA ILE A 83 -6.27 0.21 15.48
C ILE A 83 -7.30 0.81 16.43
N TYR A 84 -7.97 -0.02 17.25
CA TYR A 84 -8.94 0.46 18.24
C TYR A 84 -8.31 1.35 19.30
N PHE A 85 -7.09 1.05 19.72
CA PHE A 85 -6.35 1.87 20.66
C PHE A 85 -6.03 3.26 20.10
N HIS A 86 -5.45 3.33 18.89
CA HIS A 86 -5.02 4.61 18.31
C HIS A 86 -6.13 5.44 17.64
N PHE A 87 -7.20 4.79 17.17
CA PHE A 87 -8.25 5.45 16.40
C PHE A 87 -9.67 5.25 16.95
N GLY A 88 -9.85 4.33 17.90
CA GLY A 88 -11.15 4.01 18.51
C GLY A 88 -11.33 4.58 19.92
N GLY A 89 -10.36 5.34 20.44
CA GLY A 89 -10.48 6.00 21.74
C GLY A 89 -10.41 5.05 22.94
N LEU A 90 -9.86 3.85 22.77
CA LEU A 90 -9.59 2.95 23.91
C LEU A 90 -8.44 3.51 24.74
N GLU A 91 -8.61 3.51 26.05
CA GLU A 91 -7.59 3.93 27.00
C GLU A 91 -6.55 2.81 27.18
N LEU A 92 -5.24 3.12 27.10
CA LEU A 92 -4.16 2.13 27.19
C LEU A 92 -4.04 1.58 28.62
N TYR A 93 -4.44 2.42 29.56
CA TYR A 93 -4.40 2.22 30.99
C TYR A 93 -5.83 2.44 31.49
N PRO A 94 -6.70 1.42 31.43
CA PRO A 94 -7.97 1.48 32.13
C PRO A 94 -7.64 1.50 33.62
N ASP A 95 -7.59 2.71 34.17
CA ASP A 95 -7.30 3.06 35.54
C ASP A 95 -6.12 2.33 36.22
N GLU A 96 -5.12 3.11 36.63
CA GLU A 96 -4.19 2.78 37.72
C GLU A 96 -4.89 2.56 39.09
N LEU A 97 -6.22 2.30 39.15
CA LEU A 97 -7.01 2.36 40.38
C LEU A 97 -6.83 1.20 41.36
N LEU A 98 -6.03 0.15 41.09
CA LEU A 98 -5.96 -1.00 42.02
C LEU A 98 -4.59 -1.66 42.23
N THR A 99 -3.50 -1.08 41.73
CA THR A 99 -2.14 -1.55 42.07
C THR A 99 -1.27 -0.30 42.06
N HIS A 100 -0.92 0.35 43.16
CA HIS A 100 -0.13 -0.10 44.31
C HIS A 100 -0.35 0.87 45.50
N THR A 101 0.02 0.44 46.72
CA THR A 101 0.09 1.21 47.99
C THR A 101 -1.20 1.41 48.79
N LYS A 102 -1.58 0.37 49.56
CA LYS A 102 -1.95 0.58 50.97
C LYS A 102 -0.72 0.22 51.80
N SER A 103 -0.02 1.24 52.30
CA SER A 103 0.86 1.13 53.47
C SER A 103 0.09 1.62 54.69
#